data_AF-A0A0J0Y6C0-F1
#
_entry.id   AF-A0A0J0Y6C0-F1
#
_cell.length_a   1.000
_cell.length_b   1.000
_cell.length_c   1.000
_cell.angle_alpha   90.00
_cell.angle_beta   90.00
_cell.angle_gamma   90.00
#
_symmetry.space_group_name_H-M   'P 1'
#
loop_
_entity.id
_entity.type
_entity.pdbx_description
1 polymer ?
#
loop_
_entity_poly.entity_id
_entity_poly.type
_entity_poly.pdbx_seq_one_letter_code
_entity_poly.pdbx_strand_id
1 'polypeptide(L)'
;MEKNEEYVKIPNFLNRIKSEWPGKIDHFEFKTPTVIYVYLKDGISSMDFLGSLSRKIERYIDFTIPIILYHIERDGLNLRSHPINWYSTLQGSAE
;
A
#
# COMPACT_ATOMS: atom_id res chain seq x y z
N MET A 1 -12.95 1.52 20.39
CA MET A 1 -13.18 2.66 19.45
C MET A 1 -11.92 2.98 18.64
N GLU A 2 -10.71 2.74 19.16
CA GLU A 2 -9.42 3.03 18.50
C GLU A 2 -9.20 2.37 17.14
N LYS A 3 -9.68 1.13 16.92
CA LYS A 3 -9.50 0.45 15.61
C LYS A 3 -10.10 1.23 14.44
N ASN A 4 -11.21 1.94 14.65
CA ASN A 4 -11.85 2.70 13.58
C ASN A 4 -11.04 3.93 13.15
N GLU A 5 -10.28 4.53 14.07
CA GLU A 5 -9.47 5.72 13.78
C GLU A 5 -8.25 5.37 12.92
N GLU A 6 -7.67 4.19 13.13
CA GLU A 6 -6.54 3.70 12.34
C GLU A 6 -6.92 3.42 10.87
N TYR A 7 -8.11 2.86 10.60
CA TYR A 7 -8.58 2.66 9.22
C TYR A 7 -8.80 3.98 8.47
N VAL A 8 -9.14 5.06 9.17
CA VAL A 8 -9.30 6.41 8.58
C VAL A 8 -7.97 7.00 8.10
N LYS A 9 -6.83 6.50 8.59
CA LYS A 9 -5.49 6.95 8.16
C LYS A 9 -5.06 6.35 6.83
N ILE A 10 -5.58 5.18 6.45
CA ILE A 10 -5.20 4.47 5.23
C ILE A 10 -5.47 5.33 3.96
N PRO A 11 -6.65 5.98 3.78
CA PRO A 11 -6.86 6.88 2.65
C PRO A 11 -5.86 8.04 2.57
N ASN A 12 -5.47 8.63 3.70
CA ASN A 12 -4.47 9.70 3.73
C ASN A 12 -3.09 9.20 3.31
N PHE A 13 -2.72 8.01 3.78
CA PHE A 13 -1.52 7.31 3.33
C PHE A 13 -1.53 7.07 1.82
N LEU A 14 -2.62 6.55 1.25
CA LEU A 14 -2.75 6.34 -0.20
C LEU A 14 -2.67 7.66 -0.98
N ASN A 15 -3.25 8.74 -0.48
CA ASN A 15 -3.14 10.07 -1.09
C ASN A 15 -1.69 10.60 -1.10
N ARG A 16 -0.93 10.36 -0.02
CA ARG A 16 0.50 10.69 0.04
C ARG A 16 1.29 9.91 -0.99
N ILE A 17 1.05 8.60 -1.13
CA ILE A 17 1.68 7.78 -2.19
C ILE A 17 1.33 8.37 -3.56
N LYS A 18 0.05 8.63 -3.86
CA LYS A 18 -0.35 9.16 -5.16
C LYS A 18 0.35 10.49 -5.50
N SER A 19 0.61 11.32 -4.48
CA SER A 19 1.29 12.61 -4.63
C SER A 19 2.80 12.47 -4.84
N GLU A 20 3.46 11.54 -4.14
CA GLU A 20 4.91 11.30 -4.24
C GLU A 20 5.31 10.61 -5.56
N TRP A 21 4.40 9.84 -6.17
CA TRP A 21 4.62 9.18 -7.46
C TRP A 21 3.68 9.71 -8.55
N PRO A 22 3.82 11.00 -8.95
CA PRO A 22 2.95 11.60 -9.94
C PRO A 22 3.04 10.85 -11.27
N GLY A 23 1.88 10.56 -11.86
CA GLY A 23 1.82 9.86 -13.14
C GLY A 23 2.08 8.36 -13.10
N LYS A 24 2.34 7.74 -11.93
CA LYS A 24 2.51 6.28 -11.84
C LYS A 24 1.23 5.53 -11.48
N ILE A 25 0.41 6.12 -10.63
CA ILE A 25 -0.83 5.52 -10.13
C ILE A 25 -2.02 6.09 -10.90
N ASP A 26 -2.89 5.21 -11.36
CA ASP A 26 -4.18 5.57 -11.93
C ASP A 26 -5.20 5.80 -10.81
N HIS A 27 -5.58 4.72 -10.12
CA HIS A 27 -6.53 4.74 -9.00
C HIS A 27 -6.22 3.65 -7.97
N PHE A 28 -6.94 3.72 -6.85
CA PHE A 28 -6.93 2.71 -5.80
C PHE A 28 -8.30 2.04 -5.73
N GLU A 29 -8.33 0.75 -5.43
CA GLU A 29 -9.57 0.03 -5.14
C GLU A 29 -9.43 -0.75 -3.84
N PHE A 30 -10.33 -0.52 -2.89
CA PHE A 30 -10.39 -1.30 -1.65
C PHE A 30 -11.19 -2.57 -1.91
N LYS A 31 -10.52 -3.74 -1.93
CA LYS A 31 -11.23 -5.04 -1.95
C LYS A 31 -11.76 -5.40 -0.57
N THR A 32 -11.03 -5.02 0.47
CA THR A 32 -11.44 -5.05 1.88
C THR A 32 -10.83 -3.83 2.58
N PRO A 33 -11.13 -3.58 3.87
CA PRO A 33 -10.46 -2.52 4.63
C PRO A 33 -8.93 -2.66 4.73
N THR A 34 -8.37 -3.85 4.49
CA THR A 34 -6.92 -4.14 4.61
C THR A 34 -6.28 -4.64 3.31
N VAL A 35 -7.06 -4.90 2.27
CA VAL A 35 -6.57 -5.35 0.95
C VAL A 35 -6.89 -4.28 -0.08
N ILE A 36 -5.85 -3.64 -0.59
CA ILE A 36 -5.95 -2.48 -1.47
C ILE A 36 -5.24 -2.77 -2.77
N TYR A 37 -5.93 -2.58 -3.88
CA TYR A 37 -5.38 -2.68 -5.21
C TYR A 37 -4.90 -1.30 -5.64
N VAL A 38 -3.66 -1.25 -6.13
CA VAL A 38 -2.99 -0.06 -6.66
C VAL A 38 -2.87 -0.26 -8.16
N TYR A 39 -3.76 0.35 -8.92
CA TYR A 39 -3.75 0.28 -10.38
C TYR A 39 -2.71 1.25 -10.92
N LEU A 40 -1.75 0.72 -11.66
CA LEU A 40 -0.66 1.48 -12.27
C LEU A 40 -1.05 1.95 -13.67
N LYS A 41 -0.52 3.12 -14.07
CA LYS A 41 -0.70 3.63 -15.43
C LYS A 41 0.11 2.81 -16.44
N ASP A 42 -0.21 2.99 -17.72
CA ASP A 42 0.49 2.35 -18.83
C ASP A 42 2.00 2.55 -18.79
N GLY A 43 2.71 1.47 -19.12
CA GLY A 43 4.17 1.49 -19.17
C GLY A 43 4.84 1.51 -17.79
N ILE A 44 4.08 1.45 -16.69
CA ILE A 44 4.63 1.35 -15.33
C ILE A 44 4.69 -0.11 -14.92
N SER A 45 5.91 -0.63 -14.76
CA SER A 45 6.11 -1.96 -14.18
C SER A 45 5.81 -1.95 -12.68
N SER A 46 5.07 -2.98 -12.23
CA SER A 46 4.84 -3.28 -10.81
C SER A 46 6.14 -3.51 -10.05
N MET A 47 7.17 -4.04 -10.71
CA MET A 47 8.48 -4.31 -10.12
C MET A 47 9.25 -3.01 -9.89
N ASP A 48 9.33 -2.14 -10.90
CA ASP A 48 10.01 -0.84 -10.80
C ASP A 48 9.28 0.09 -9.81
N PHE A 49 7.95 0.07 -9.84
CA PHE A 49 7.15 0.82 -8.89
C PHE A 49 7.42 0.35 -7.46
N LEU A 50 7.35 -0.97 -7.21
CA LEU A 50 7.65 -1.56 -5.90
C LEU A 50 9.07 -1.21 -5.42
N GLY A 51 10.07 -1.31 -6.30
CA GLY A 51 11.46 -0.97 -5.96
C GLY A 51 11.65 0.50 -5.60
N SER A 52 10.86 1.41 -6.18
CA SER A 52 10.86 2.82 -5.80
C SER A 52 10.05 3.11 -4.54
N LEU A 53 8.93 2.40 -4.34
CA LEU A 53 8.03 2.52 -3.21
C LEU A 53 8.72 2.09 -1.91
N SER A 54 9.32 0.89 -1.90
CA SER A 54 9.93 0.27 -0.72
C SER A 54 11.03 1.13 -0.08
N ARG A 55 11.69 2.00 -0.85
CA ARG A 55 12.75 2.89 -0.36
C ARG A 55 12.24 4.05 0.50
N LYS A 56 10.97 4.41 0.37
CA LYS A 56 10.40 5.63 0.99
C LYS A 56 9.13 5.37 1.81
N ILE A 57 8.44 4.27 1.53
CA ILE A 57 7.07 4.02 2.02
C ILE A 57 6.94 4.10 3.54
N GLU A 58 7.95 3.62 4.28
CA GLU A 58 7.98 3.60 5.74
C GLU A 58 7.79 4.99 6.36
N ARG A 59 8.26 6.05 5.69
CA ARG A 59 8.15 7.44 6.19
C ARG A 59 6.74 8.01 6.08
N TYR A 60 5.85 7.35 5.33
CA TYR A 60 4.48 7.81 5.11
C TYR A 60 3.46 7.05 5.96
N ILE A 61 3.85 5.94 6.59
CA ILE A 61 2.99 5.10 7.42
C ILE A 61 2.78 5.77 8.78
N ASP A 62 1.54 6.10 9.11
CA ASP A 62 1.13 6.68 10.40
C ASP A 62 0.06 5.84 11.13
N PHE A 63 -0.08 4.58 10.72
CA PHE A 63 -0.97 3.57 11.28
C PHE A 63 -0.19 2.28 11.59
N THR A 64 -0.78 1.43 12.42
CA THR A 64 -0.22 0.15 12.90
C THR A 64 -0.95 -1.05 12.32
N ILE A 65 -2.17 -0.87 11.80
CA ILE A 65 -2.96 -1.93 11.19
C ILE A 65 -2.21 -2.54 10.00
N PRO A 66 -2.12 -3.88 9.90
CA PRO A 66 -1.51 -4.53 8.75
C PRO A 66 -2.41 -4.40 7.53
N ILE A 67 -1.81 -4.00 6.40
CA ILE A 67 -2.48 -3.91 5.10
C ILE A 67 -1.63 -4.61 4.03
N ILE A 68 -2.26 -4.98 2.92
CA ILE A 68 -1.58 -5.50 1.73
C ILE A 68 -1.92 -4.60 0.55
N LEU A 69 -0.88 -4.04 -0.07
CA LEU A 69 -1.00 -3.37 -1.36
C LEU A 69 -0.73 -4.38 -2.47
N TYR A 70 -1.64 -4.46 -3.44
CA TYR A 70 -1.46 -5.24 -4.65
C TYR A 70 -1.25 -4.30 -5.82
N HIS A 71 -0.04 -4.27 -6.37
CA HIS A 71 0.28 -3.48 -7.54
C HIS A 71 -0.18 -4.23 -8.79
N ILE A 72 -1.06 -3.60 -9.56
CA ILE A 72 -1.68 -4.16 -10.77
C ILE A 72 -1.25 -3.33 -11.97
N GLU A 73 -0.55 -3.95 -12.90
CA GLU A 73 -0.23 -3.35 -14.20
C GLU A 73 -1.49 -3.31 -15.08
N ARG A 74 -1.52 -2.43 -16.11
CA ARG A 74 -2.73 -2.23 -16.93
C ARG A 74 -3.20 -3.49 -17.66
N ASP A 75 -2.29 -4.43 -17.95
CA ASP A 75 -2.66 -5.72 -18.54
C ASP A 75 -3.50 -6.61 -17.60
N GLY A 76 -3.50 -6.31 -16.29
CA GLY A 76 -4.18 -7.09 -15.26
C GLY A 76 -3.55 -8.46 -15.00
N LEU A 77 -2.45 -8.79 -15.67
CA LEU A 77 -1.77 -10.09 -15.61
C LEU A 77 -0.64 -10.08 -14.59
N ASN A 78 -0.03 -8.90 -14.37
CA ASN A 78 1.08 -8.74 -13.45
C ASN A 78 0.62 -8.17 -12.12
N LEU A 79 0.67 -9.02 -11.09
CA LEU A 79 0.28 -8.71 -9.71
C LEU A 79 1.48 -8.87 -8.78
N ARG A 80 1.78 -7.84 -7.99
CA ARG A 80 2.78 -7.94 -6.91
C ARG A 80 2.18 -7.50 -5.59
N SER A 81 2.32 -8.32 -4.57
CA SER A 81 1.94 -7.97 -3.20
C SER A 81 3.06 -7.22 -2.49
N HIS A 82 2.66 -6.24 -1.70
CA HIS A 82 3.52 -5.50 -0.80
C HIS A 82 2.84 -5.37 0.57
N PRO A 83 3.18 -6.25 1.52
CA PRO A 83 2.64 -6.20 2.87
C PRO A 83 3.23 -5.01 3.63
N ILE A 84 2.39 -4.32 4.40
CA ILE A 84 2.74 -3.18 5.26
C ILE A 84 2.34 -3.51 6.69
N ASN A 85 3.22 -3.22 7.66
CA ASN A 85 3.03 -3.49 9.10
C ASN A 85 2.75 -4.96 9.46
N TRP A 86 3.03 -5.90 8.56
CA TRP A 86 2.68 -7.31 8.73
C TRP A 86 3.54 -8.04 9.77
N TYR A 87 4.78 -7.60 9.96
CA TYR A 87 5.71 -8.16 10.95
C TYR A 87 5.60 -7.49 12.33
N SER A 88 4.98 -6.31 12.40
CA SER A 88 4.77 -5.57 13.66
C SER A 88 3.83 -6.31 14.62
N THR A 89 3.04 -7.27 14.11
CA THR A 89 2.14 -8.12 14.90
C THR A 89 2.84 -9.34 15.51
N LEU A 90 4.04 -9.72 15.04
CA LEU A 90 4.80 -10.88 15.54
C LEU A 90 5.67 -10.55 16.76
N GLN A 91 5.91 -9.26 17.03
CA GLN A 91 6.75 -8.83 18.14
C GLN A 91 6.03 -8.79 19.50
N GLY A 92 4.71 -9.06 19.53
CA GLY A 92 3.91 -9.14 20.76
C GLY A 92 3.72 -10.54 21.34
N SER A 93 4.47 -11.54 20.87
CA SER A 93 4.37 -12.95 21.34
C SER A 93 5.65 -13.47 21.98
N ALA A 94 6.58 -12.58 22.32
CA ALA A 94 7.84 -12.91 22.95
C ALA A 94 7.98 -12.20 24.30
N GLU A 95 7.02 -12.41 25.21
CA GLU A 95 7.19 -12.27 26.66
C GLU A 95 6.37 -13.34 27.38
#